data_AF-A0A9X0JKI0-F1
#
_entry.id   AF-A0A9X0JKI0-F1
#
_cell.length_a   1.000
_cell.length_b   1.000
_cell.length_c   1.000
_cell.angle_alpha   90.00
_cell.angle_beta   90.00
_cell.angle_gamma   90.00
#
_symmetry.space_group_name_H-M   'P 1'
#
loop_
_entity.id
_entity.type
_entity.pdbx_description
1 polymer ?
#
loop_
_entity_poly.entity_id
_entity_poly.type
_entity_poly.pdbx_seq_one_letter_code
_entity_poly.pdbx_strand_id
1 'polypeptide(L)'
;MLSETAFEHEGTYELGYKTTSPNTEVSDYSPTVTLRVDRTQPGATLLAPLIFPTATLSDQLTGLLPGYAGMQQGDVVQTLLNGSPGPNHTVTADELTLRPVEIGFTREHLQPHAPGMVSIEYAVTDRAGNTSITSLPMLVSVQL
;
A
#
# COMPACT_ATOMS: atom_id res chain seq x y z
N MET A 1 21.14 -1.45 -26.31
CA MET A 1 19.80 -1.81 -25.77
C MET A 1 19.97 -2.25 -24.33
N LEU A 2 19.03 -1.88 -23.46
CA LEU A 2 18.95 -2.45 -22.11
C LEU A 2 18.54 -3.94 -22.25
N SER A 3 19.19 -4.83 -21.51
CA SER A 3 18.86 -6.26 -21.50
C SER A 3 17.48 -6.47 -20.89
N GLU A 4 16.70 -7.44 -21.38
CA GLU A 4 15.45 -7.87 -20.72
C GLU A 4 15.70 -8.43 -19.32
N THR A 5 16.92 -8.92 -19.06
CA THR A 5 17.36 -9.37 -17.74
C THR A 5 17.87 -8.25 -16.83
N ALA A 6 17.88 -7.00 -17.31
CA ALA A 6 18.21 -5.86 -16.46
C ALA A 6 17.10 -5.70 -15.41
N PHE A 7 17.50 -5.52 -14.14
CA PHE A 7 16.59 -5.33 -13.00
C PHE A 7 15.83 -6.58 -12.51
N GLU A 8 16.28 -7.78 -12.88
CA GLU A 8 15.71 -9.04 -12.35
C GLU A 8 15.96 -9.24 -10.85
N HIS A 9 16.97 -8.60 -10.29
CA HIS A 9 17.34 -8.76 -8.88
C HIS A 9 17.01 -7.51 -8.07
N GLU A 10 16.70 -7.72 -6.79
CA GLU A 10 16.55 -6.62 -5.85
C GLU A 10 17.87 -5.86 -5.72
N GLY A 11 17.81 -4.53 -5.65
CA GLY A 11 19.01 -3.73 -5.48
C GLY A 11 18.88 -2.31 -5.99
N THR A 12 20.00 -1.60 -5.92
CA THR A 12 20.15 -0.25 -6.45
C THR A 12 20.99 -0.29 -7.72
N TYR A 13 20.50 0.38 -8.75
CA TYR A 13 21.07 0.41 -10.08
C TYR A 13 21.26 1.85 -10.53
N GLU A 14 22.22 2.07 -11.43
CA GLU A 14 22.37 3.32 -12.15
C GLU A 14 21.86 3.16 -13.57
N LEU A 15 20.90 4.00 -13.94
CA LEU A 15 20.32 4.02 -15.26
C LEU A 15 20.80 5.27 -16.00
N GLY A 16 21.46 5.07 -17.13
CA GLY A 16 21.83 6.12 -18.08
C GLY A 16 21.62 5.63 -19.50
N TYR A 17 21.65 6.55 -20.46
CA TYR A 17 21.58 6.22 -21.87
C TYR A 17 22.88 6.60 -22.58
N LYS A 18 23.22 5.84 -23.63
CA LYS A 18 24.34 6.11 -24.52
C LYS A 18 23.78 6.48 -25.88
N THR A 19 24.20 7.61 -26.43
CA THR A 19 23.92 7.98 -27.82
C THR A 19 25.15 7.69 -28.68
N THR A 20 24.93 7.28 -29.92
CA THR A 20 26.00 7.07 -30.90
C THR A 20 25.61 7.75 -32.20
N SER A 21 26.50 8.58 -32.73
CA SER A 21 26.33 9.21 -34.04
C SER A 21 26.51 8.17 -35.16
N PRO A 22 25.54 8.00 -36.08
CA PRO A 22 25.66 7.05 -37.17
C PRO A 22 26.67 7.49 -38.24
N ASN A 23 27.06 8.77 -38.25
CA ASN A 23 27.94 9.34 -39.29
C ASN A 23 29.41 9.42 -38.85
N THR A 24 29.66 9.47 -37.54
CA THR A 24 31.00 9.66 -36.98
C THR A 24 31.41 8.55 -36.01
N GLU A 25 30.50 7.64 -35.67
CA GLU A 25 30.66 6.56 -34.69
C GLU A 25 31.04 7.03 -33.27
N VAL A 26 31.07 8.35 -33.04
CA VAL A 26 31.30 8.94 -31.72
C VAL A 26 30.10 8.63 -30.84
N SER A 27 30.39 8.19 -29.61
CA SER A 27 29.39 7.98 -28.58
C SER A 27 29.55 8.94 -27.42
N ASP A 28 28.42 9.29 -26.81
CA ASP A 28 28.38 10.07 -25.58
C ASP A 28 27.41 9.43 -24.56
N TYR A 29 27.70 9.63 -23.29
CA TYR A 29 26.92 9.07 -22.17
C TYR A 29 26.14 10.17 -21.46
N SER A 30 24.88 9.90 -21.14
CA SER A 30 24.10 10.78 -20.27
C SER A 30 24.60 10.72 -18.82
N PRO A 31 24.23 11.72 -17.99
CA PRO A 31 24.19 11.53 -16.54
C PRO A 31 23.34 10.31 -16.17
N THR A 32 23.67 9.66 -15.06
CA THR A 32 22.92 8.52 -14.53
C THR A 32 21.88 8.95 -13.51
N VAL A 33 20.81 8.16 -13.39
CA VAL A 33 19.80 8.27 -12.32
C VAL A 33 19.85 7.00 -11.48
N THR A 34 19.68 7.12 -10.17
CA THR A 34 19.60 5.97 -9.27
C THR A 34 18.19 5.37 -9.32
N LEU A 35 18.11 4.06 -9.58
CA LEU A 35 16.88 3.29 -9.58
C LEU A 35 16.98 2.20 -8.50
N ARG A 36 15.97 2.10 -7.64
CA ARG A 36 15.87 1.01 -6.66
C ARG A 36 14.81 0.02 -7.13
N VAL A 37 15.23 -1.22 -7.34
CA VAL A 37 14.35 -2.37 -7.55
C VAL A 37 14.07 -2.96 -6.19
N ASP A 38 12.81 -2.94 -5.80
CA ASP A 38 12.32 -3.58 -4.58
C ASP A 38 11.26 -4.61 -4.97
N ARG A 39 11.47 -5.86 -4.56
CA ARG A 39 10.57 -6.97 -4.87
C ARG A 39 9.97 -7.59 -3.60
N THR A 40 10.23 -6.97 -2.45
CA THR A 40 9.79 -7.47 -1.15
C THR A 40 8.39 -6.95 -0.88
N GLN A 41 7.43 -7.85 -0.69
CA GLN A 41 6.08 -7.45 -0.31
C GLN A 41 6.08 -6.81 1.09
N PRO A 42 5.30 -5.74 1.31
CA PRO A 42 5.08 -5.20 2.64
C PRO A 42 4.25 -6.18 3.48
N GLY A 43 4.41 -6.10 4.79
CA GLY A 43 3.82 -7.06 5.72
C GLY A 43 4.65 -8.34 5.82
N ALA A 44 4.52 -9.02 6.96
CA ALA A 44 5.13 -10.33 7.15
C ALA A 44 4.21 -11.41 6.56
N THR A 45 4.38 -12.66 6.98
CA THR A 45 3.49 -13.78 6.62
C THR A 45 2.07 -13.64 7.21
N LEU A 46 1.80 -12.60 8.00
CA LEU A 46 0.52 -12.33 8.63
C LEU A 46 0.32 -10.81 8.79
N LEU A 47 -0.91 -10.36 8.57
CA LEU A 47 -1.37 -9.01 8.87
C LEU A 47 -2.52 -9.07 9.88
N ALA A 48 -2.39 -8.29 10.96
CA ALA A 48 -3.38 -8.21 12.02
C ALA A 48 -4.68 -7.56 11.50
N PRO A 49 -5.85 -7.86 12.10
CA PRO A 49 -7.08 -7.17 11.75
C PRO A 49 -7.05 -5.69 12.18
N LEU A 50 -7.87 -4.86 11.54
CA LEU A 50 -8.16 -3.51 12.04
C LEU A 50 -8.84 -3.57 13.41
N ILE A 51 -8.52 -2.60 14.27
CA ILE A 51 -9.14 -2.45 15.58
C ILE A 51 -10.24 -1.39 15.50
N PHE A 52 -11.42 -1.70 16.03
CA PHE A 52 -12.56 -0.78 16.11
C PHE A 52 -12.94 -0.56 17.57
N PRO A 53 -12.48 0.52 18.23
CA PRO A 53 -12.68 0.73 19.68
C PRO A 53 -14.13 1.04 20.07
N THR A 54 -14.92 1.64 19.17
CA THR A 54 -16.29 2.08 19.47
C THR A 54 -17.23 1.53 18.40
N ALA A 55 -18.08 0.59 18.77
CA ALA A 55 -19.01 -0.10 17.86
C ALA A 55 -20.38 0.61 17.71
N THR A 56 -20.54 1.83 18.25
CA THR A 56 -21.78 2.59 18.05
C THR A 56 -21.69 3.38 16.75
N LEU A 57 -22.03 2.70 15.66
CA LEU A 57 -22.24 3.32 14.36
C LEU A 57 -23.47 4.22 14.42
N SER A 58 -23.27 5.53 14.42
CA SER A 58 -24.35 6.46 14.09
C SER A 58 -24.12 7.17 12.75
N ASP A 59 -22.85 7.30 12.29
CA ASP A 59 -22.53 7.85 10.96
C ASP A 59 -21.08 7.65 10.49
N GLN A 60 -20.13 7.38 11.40
CA GLN A 60 -18.72 7.22 11.06
C GLN A 60 -18.08 6.12 11.90
N LEU A 61 -17.40 5.18 11.24
CA LEU A 61 -16.62 4.12 11.87
C LEU A 61 -15.13 4.39 11.61
N THR A 62 -14.30 4.33 12.63
CA THR A 62 -12.85 4.52 12.48
C THR A 62 -12.12 3.22 12.80
N GLY A 63 -11.42 2.68 11.81
CA GLY A 63 -10.52 1.54 11.98
C GLY A 63 -9.12 2.00 12.31
N LEU A 64 -8.51 1.39 13.32
CA LEU A 64 -7.14 1.65 13.73
C LEU A 64 -6.23 0.52 13.24
N LEU A 65 -5.16 0.90 12.54
CA LEU A 65 -4.08 0.01 12.13
C LEU A 65 -2.83 0.37 12.95
N PRO A 66 -2.43 -0.46 13.95
CA PRO A 66 -1.26 -0.19 14.78
C PRO A 66 0.07 -0.17 14.02
N GLY A 67 0.14 -0.88 12.90
CA GLY A 67 1.31 -0.99 12.04
C GLY A 67 1.50 -2.40 11.50
N TYR A 68 2.48 -2.56 10.62
CA TYR A 68 2.85 -3.84 10.01
C TYR A 68 4.34 -3.89 9.72
N ALA A 69 4.87 -5.09 9.48
CA ALA A 69 6.29 -5.28 9.18
C ALA A 69 6.64 -4.60 7.84
N GLY A 70 7.73 -3.82 7.83
CA GLY A 70 8.17 -3.10 6.64
C GLY A 70 7.37 -1.83 6.33
N MET A 71 6.48 -1.39 7.23
CA MET A 71 5.69 -0.16 7.06
C MET A 71 6.57 1.06 6.82
N GLN A 72 6.29 1.78 5.75
CA GLN A 72 6.99 2.98 5.34
C GLN A 72 6.02 4.10 4.96
N GLN A 73 6.51 5.33 5.04
CA GLN A 73 5.78 6.48 4.53
C GLN A 73 5.56 6.31 3.03
N GLY A 74 4.32 6.55 2.59
CA GLY A 74 3.90 6.44 1.20
C GLY A 74 3.31 5.10 0.81
N ASP A 75 3.33 4.10 1.70
CA ASP A 75 2.60 2.86 1.51
C ASP A 75 1.09 3.15 1.49
N VAL A 76 0.34 2.43 0.66
CA VAL A 76 -1.11 2.58 0.52
C VAL A 76 -1.81 1.40 1.16
N VAL A 77 -2.63 1.68 2.17
CA VAL A 77 -3.53 0.70 2.81
C VAL A 77 -4.87 0.78 2.11
N GLN A 78 -5.26 -0.30 1.41
CA GLN A 78 -6.57 -0.43 0.78
C GLN A 78 -7.45 -1.35 1.62
N THR A 79 -8.55 -0.83 2.16
CA THR A 79 -9.51 -1.66 2.89
C THR A 79 -10.47 -2.39 1.95
N LEU A 80 -11.05 -3.48 2.45
CA LEU A 80 -12.04 -4.29 1.77
C LEU A 80 -13.24 -4.48 2.71
N LEU A 81 -14.44 -4.21 2.20
CA LEU A 81 -15.73 -4.42 2.86
C LEU A 81 -16.45 -5.56 2.16
N ASN A 82 -16.53 -6.73 2.80
CA ASN A 82 -17.04 -7.97 2.20
C ASN A 82 -16.39 -8.28 0.83
N GLY A 83 -15.08 -8.03 0.72
CA GLY A 83 -14.30 -8.19 -0.52
C GLY A 83 -14.44 -7.04 -1.54
N SER A 84 -15.30 -6.06 -1.32
CA SER A 84 -15.42 -4.87 -2.18
C SER A 84 -14.46 -3.76 -1.71
N PRO A 85 -13.86 -2.96 -2.60
CA PRO A 85 -12.99 -1.85 -2.19
C PRO A 85 -13.70 -0.86 -1.26
N GLY A 86 -13.12 -0.66 -0.08
CA GLY A 86 -13.51 0.37 0.88
C GLY A 86 -12.63 1.62 0.78
N PRO A 87 -12.60 2.47 1.83
CA PRO A 87 -11.68 3.59 1.89
C PRO A 87 -10.21 3.13 1.84
N ASN A 88 -9.34 3.99 1.36
CA ASN A 88 -7.89 3.78 1.41
C ASN A 88 -7.21 4.88 2.23
N HIS A 89 -5.96 4.62 2.61
CA HIS A 89 -5.12 5.55 3.36
C HIS A 89 -3.68 5.46 2.89
N THR A 90 -3.02 6.61 2.74
CA THR A 90 -1.58 6.64 2.46
C THR A 90 -0.82 6.91 3.76
N VAL A 91 0.07 6.00 4.13
CA VAL A 91 0.86 6.09 5.36
C VAL A 91 1.70 7.36 5.36
N THR A 92 1.58 8.13 6.45
CA THR A 92 2.31 9.37 6.69
C THR A 92 3.50 9.13 7.63
N ALA A 93 4.44 10.08 7.68
CA ALA A 93 5.63 9.96 8.53
C ALA A 93 5.28 9.88 10.04
N ASP A 94 4.26 10.62 10.48
CA ASP A 94 3.85 10.67 11.88
C ASP A 94 3.27 9.32 12.36
N GLU A 95 2.66 8.56 11.46
CA GLU A 95 2.06 7.25 11.73
C GLU A 95 3.10 6.13 11.89
N LEU A 96 4.36 6.42 11.58
CA LEU A 96 5.47 5.48 11.83
C LEU A 96 5.94 5.50 13.29
N THR A 97 5.57 6.52 14.06
CA THR A 97 6.19 6.78 15.38
C THR A 97 5.24 7.24 16.47
N LEU A 98 4.23 8.06 16.17
CA LEU A 98 3.47 8.81 17.17
C LEU A 98 2.03 8.30 17.37
N ARG A 99 1.41 7.71 16.33
CA ARG A 99 0.01 7.32 16.34
C ARG A 99 -0.26 6.14 15.39
N PRO A 100 -1.30 5.34 15.64
CA PRO A 100 -1.75 4.36 14.66
C PRO A 100 -2.27 5.07 13.39
N VAL A 101 -2.33 4.32 12.30
CA VAL A 101 -3.05 4.74 11.09
C VAL A 101 -4.54 4.70 11.38
N GLU A 102 -5.24 5.81 11.13
CA GLU A 102 -6.69 5.93 11.30
C GLU A 102 -7.37 5.92 9.94
N ILE A 103 -8.27 4.97 9.72
CA ILE A 103 -9.02 4.84 8.47
C ILE A 103 -10.48 5.13 8.76
N GLY A 104 -10.98 6.22 8.18
CA GLY A 104 -12.38 6.64 8.30
C GLY A 104 -13.28 5.94 7.29
N PHE A 105 -14.26 5.19 7.79
CA PHE A 105 -15.34 4.62 6.99
C PHE A 105 -16.56 5.53 7.11
N THR A 106 -16.83 6.28 6.04
CA THR A 106 -17.99 7.17 5.95
C THR A 106 -19.28 6.40 5.67
N ARG A 107 -20.43 7.05 5.85
CA ARG A 107 -21.76 6.48 5.57
C ARG A 107 -21.86 5.91 4.16
N GLU A 108 -21.29 6.56 3.16
CA GLU A 108 -21.33 6.13 1.75
C GLU A 108 -20.66 4.76 1.55
N HIS A 109 -19.59 4.48 2.30
CA HIS A 109 -18.91 3.18 2.26
C HIS A 109 -19.73 2.09 2.97
N LEU A 110 -20.43 2.44 4.05
CA LEU A 110 -21.10 1.48 4.93
C LEU A 110 -22.54 1.18 4.48
N GLN A 111 -23.21 2.13 3.83
CA GLN A 111 -24.61 2.02 3.40
C GLN A 111 -24.91 0.82 2.51
N PRO A 112 -24.05 0.45 1.53
CA PRO A 112 -24.25 -0.75 0.72
C PRO A 112 -24.22 -2.07 1.53
N HIS A 113 -23.68 -2.03 2.74
CA HIS A 113 -23.47 -3.22 3.59
C HIS A 113 -24.36 -3.22 4.84
N ALA A 114 -25.21 -2.20 5.01
CA ALA A 114 -26.08 -2.02 6.16
C ALA A 114 -27.56 -2.38 5.83
N PRO A 115 -28.34 -2.80 6.82
CA PRO A 115 -27.90 -3.29 8.13
C PRO A 115 -27.30 -4.70 8.00
N GLY A 116 -26.25 -5.01 8.77
CA GLY A 116 -25.67 -6.35 8.70
C GLY A 116 -24.32 -6.50 9.39
N MET A 117 -23.79 -7.72 9.33
CA MET A 117 -22.40 -7.98 9.67
C MET A 117 -21.54 -7.73 8.43
N VAL A 118 -20.49 -6.93 8.61
CA VAL A 118 -19.53 -6.59 7.55
C VAL A 118 -18.17 -7.15 7.94
N SER A 119 -17.56 -7.90 7.03
CA SER A 119 -16.16 -8.31 7.13
C SER A 119 -15.28 -7.20 6.60
N ILE A 120 -14.38 -6.71 7.46
CA ILE A 120 -13.42 -5.66 7.12
C ILE A 120 -12.02 -6.23 7.13
N GLU A 121 -11.34 -6.11 5.99
CA GLU A 121 -9.96 -6.55 5.76
C GLU A 121 -9.17 -5.41 5.12
N TYR A 122 -7.86 -5.57 4.96
CA TYR A 122 -7.04 -4.67 4.16
C TYR A 122 -5.86 -5.39 3.49
N ALA A 123 -5.32 -4.75 2.46
CA ALA A 123 -4.02 -5.07 1.89
C ALA A 123 -3.18 -3.78 1.80
N VAL A 124 -1.87 -3.93 1.76
CA VAL A 124 -0.91 -2.82 1.68
C VAL A 124 -0.13 -2.94 0.39
N THR A 125 0.03 -1.82 -0.32
CA THR A 125 0.93 -1.70 -1.46
C THR A 125 2.05 -0.72 -1.13
N ASP A 126 3.30 -1.15 -1.30
CA ASP A 126 4.46 -0.30 -1.07
C ASP A 126 4.69 0.69 -2.23
N ARG A 127 5.70 1.54 -2.08
CA ARG A 127 6.08 2.53 -3.11
C ARG A 127 6.66 1.94 -4.40
N ALA A 128 7.12 0.68 -4.36
CA ALA A 128 7.59 -0.04 -5.54
C ALA A 128 6.45 -0.80 -6.26
N GLY A 129 5.26 -0.83 -5.66
CA GLY A 129 4.07 -1.50 -6.20
C GLY A 129 3.90 -2.94 -5.73
N ASN A 130 4.68 -3.42 -4.76
CA ASN A 130 4.48 -4.75 -4.20
C ASN A 130 3.29 -4.73 -3.25
N THR A 131 2.34 -5.65 -3.45
CA THR A 131 1.16 -5.78 -2.59
C THR A 131 1.32 -6.93 -1.61
N SER A 132 0.91 -6.72 -0.36
CA SER A 132 0.89 -7.71 0.71
C SER A 132 -0.15 -8.81 0.48
N ILE A 133 -0.13 -9.82 1.35
CA ILE A 133 -1.32 -10.65 1.60
C ILE A 133 -2.47 -9.82 2.17
N THR A 134 -3.70 -10.35 2.14
CA THR A 134 -4.83 -9.75 2.85
C THR A 134 -4.70 -9.98 4.36
N SER A 135 -5.13 -9.01 5.17
CA SER A 135 -5.21 -9.11 6.62
C SER A 135 -6.18 -10.18 7.09
N LEU A 136 -6.06 -10.55 8.36
CA LEU A 136 -7.16 -11.24 9.04
C LEU A 136 -8.42 -10.35 9.02
N PRO A 137 -9.62 -10.94 8.88
CA PRO A 137 -10.87 -10.20 8.85
C PRO A 137 -11.28 -9.76 10.26
N MET A 138 -11.91 -8.58 10.32
CA MET A 138 -12.62 -8.09 11.50
C MET A 138 -14.11 -7.99 11.18
N LEU A 139 -14.95 -8.65 11.98
CA LEU A 139 -16.40 -8.60 11.81
C LEU A 139 -16.99 -7.46 12.62
N VAL A 140 -17.66 -6.53 11.93
CA VAL A 140 -18.31 -5.36 12.55
C VAL A 140 -19.80 -5.38 12.23
N SER A 141 -20.63 -5.19 13.25
CA SER A 141 -22.07 -5.00 13.04
C SER A 141 -22.34 -3.55 12.67
N VAL A 142 -22.99 -3.34 11.52
CA VAL A 142 -23.28 -2.01 10.97
C VAL A 142 -24.78 -1.76 11.03
N GLN A 143 -25.17 -0.66 11.65
CA GLN A 143 -26.54 -0.13 11.72
C GLN A 143 -26.49 1.35 11.30
N LEU A 144 -27.42 1.80 10.44
CA LEU A 144 -27.45 3.16 9.83
C LEU A 144 -28.81 3.83 9.95
#